data_AF-A0A6I4W5M9-F1
#
_entry.id   AF-A0A6I4W5M9-F1
#
_cell.length_a   1.000
_cell.length_b   1.000
_cell.length_c   1.000
_cell.angle_alpha   90.00
_cell.angle_beta   90.00
_cell.angle_gamma   90.00
#
_symmetry.space_group_name_H-M   'P 1'
#
loop_
_entity.id
_entity.type
_entity.pdbx_description
1 polymer ?
#
loop_
_entity_poly.entity_id
_entity_poly.type
_entity_poly.pdbx_seq_one_letter_code
_entity_poly.pdbx_strand_id
1 'polypeptide(L)' 'MSLSEQEKETVIQFDESTNLATVYTASWTVARTLKKAGFQPIRRKDGAWWFQIPVHAMSIAGEKQTTTIC' A
#
# COMPACT_ATOMS: atom_id res chain seq x y z
N MET A 1 0.31 15.56 -19.47
CA MET A 1 -0.35 15.82 -18.18
C MET A 1 0.49 15.18 -17.10
N SER A 2 1.20 15.98 -16.29
CA SER A 2 1.97 15.51 -15.16
C SER A 2 1.04 15.36 -13.95
N LEU A 3 1.00 14.16 -13.37
CA LEU A 3 0.25 13.87 -12.15
C LEU A 3 0.66 14.83 -11.02
N SER A 4 -0.33 15.36 -10.29
CA SER A 4 -0.15 16.23 -9.13
C SER A 4 0.54 15.48 -7.99
N GLU A 5 1.21 16.19 -7.08
CA GLU A 5 1.95 15.56 -5.97
C GLU A 5 1.03 14.74 -5.05
N GLN A 6 -0.21 15.21 -4.84
CA GLN A 6 -1.25 14.49 -4.09
C GLN A 6 -1.69 13.17 -4.75
N GLU A 7 -1.59 13.04 -6.08
CA GLU A 7 -1.87 11.77 -6.79
C GLU A 7 -0.75 10.74 -6.65
N LYS A 8 0.43 11.14 -6.14
CA LYS A 8 1.61 10.28 -6.01
C LYS A 8 1.83 9.76 -4.60
N GLU A 9 1.17 10.32 -3.59
CA GLU A 9 1.36 9.89 -2.21
C GLU A 9 0.60 8.59 -1.93
N THR A 10 1.36 7.57 -1.55
CA THR A 10 0.84 6.32 -0.98
C THR A 10 1.22 6.32 0.49
N VAL A 11 0.22 6.35 1.37
CA VAL A 11 0.42 6.27 2.82
C VAL A 11 0.23 4.83 3.26
N ILE A 12 1.17 4.32 4.03
CA ILE A 12 1.14 2.96 4.55
C ILE A 12 1.21 3.05 6.06
N GLN A 13 0.12 2.66 6.72
CA GLN A 13 0.07 2.57 8.17
C GLN A 13 0.23 1.11 8.58
N PHE A 14 1.30 0.83 9.33
CA PHE A 14 1.57 -0.49 9.88
C PHE A 14 0.91 -0.62 11.26
N ASP A 15 0.19 -1.72 11.46
CA ASP A 15 -0.30 -2.13 12.77
C ASP A 15 0.54 -3.31 13.26
N GLU A 16 1.48 -3.01 14.15
CA GLU A 16 2.40 -4.00 14.73
C GLU A 16 1.68 -5.01 15.63
N SER A 17 0.48 -4.68 16.13
CA SER A 17 -0.29 -5.56 17.00
C SER A 17 -1.04 -6.65 16.25
N THR A 18 -1.52 -6.33 15.03
CA THR A 18 -2.32 -7.24 14.20
C THR A 18 -1.55 -7.80 13.00
N ASN A 19 -0.32 -7.33 12.75
CA ASN A 19 0.50 -7.71 11.61
C ASN A 19 -0.16 -7.39 10.26
N LEU A 20 -1.03 -6.38 10.25
CA LEU A 20 -1.74 -5.86 9.10
C LEU A 20 -1.26 -4.44 8.81
N ALA A 21 -1.39 -4.03 7.55
CA ALA A 21 -1.13 -2.67 7.15
C ALA A 21 -2.30 -2.11 6.36
N THR A 22 -2.63 -0.86 6.64
CA THR A 22 -3.61 -0.09 5.90
C THR A 22 -2.87 0.75 4.87
N VAL A 23 -3.07 0.44 3.59
CA VAL A 23 -2.51 1.19 2.47
C VAL A 23 -3.58 2.14 1.95
N TYR A 24 -3.30 3.42 2.00
CA TYR A 24 -4.06 4.48 1.34
C TYR A 24 -3.32 4.92 0.07
N THR A 25 -4.01 4.92 -1.06
CA THR A 25 -3.44 5.39 -2.33
C THR A 25 -4.50 6.11 -3.16
N ALA A 26 -4.17 7.28 -3.69
CA ALA A 26 -4.92 7.94 -4.76
C ALA A 26 -4.41 7.54 -6.16
N SER A 27 -3.28 6.83 -6.25
CA SER A 27 -2.72 6.37 -7.51
C SER A 27 -3.47 5.16 -8.06
N TRP A 28 -4.05 5.32 -9.26
CA TRP A 28 -4.69 4.23 -9.99
C TRP A 28 -3.74 3.07 -10.27
N THR A 29 -2.47 3.36 -10.56
CA THR A 29 -1.44 2.35 -10.84
C THR A 29 -1.21 1.46 -9.62
N VAL A 30 -1.02 2.06 -8.44
CA VAL A 30 -0.83 1.33 -7.18
C VAL A 30 -2.08 0.52 -6.83
N ALA A 31 -3.27 1.13 -6.92
CA ALA A 31 -4.53 0.42 -6.66
C ALA A 31 -4.76 -0.76 -7.61
N ARG A 32 -4.39 -0.63 -8.88
CA ARG A 32 -4.45 -1.72 -9.86
C ARG A 32 -3.47 -2.85 -9.52
N THR A 33 -2.25 -2.52 -9.11
CA THR A 33 -1.26 -3.51 -8.67
C THR A 33 -1.75 -4.29 -7.46
N LEU A 34 -2.31 -3.61 -6.45
CA LEU A 34 -2.87 -4.27 -5.26
C LEU A 34 -4.04 -5.19 -5.61
N LYS A 35 -4.94 -4.75 -6.50
CA LYS A 35 -6.01 -5.63 -7.00
C LYS A 35 -5.50 -6.84 -7.77
N LYS A 36 -4.47 -6.67 -8.62
CA LYS A 36 -3.84 -7.78 -9.35
C LYS A 36 -3.15 -8.78 -8.42
N ALA A 37 -2.62 -8.32 -7.30
CA ALA A 37 -2.07 -9.16 -6.25
C ALA A 37 -3.15 -9.89 -5.41
N GLY A 38 -4.43 -9.67 -5.69
CA GLY A 38 -5.55 -10.32 -5.02
C GLY A 38 -6.13 -9.54 -3.83
N PHE A 39 -5.61 -8.34 -3.54
CA PHE A 39 -6.13 -7.51 -2.45
C PHE A 39 -7.37 -6.73 -2.87
N GLN A 40 -8.39 -6.77 -2.01
CA GLN A 40 -9.62 -6.03 -2.22
C GLN A 40 -9.59 -4.71 -1.45
N PRO A 41 -10.07 -3.61 -2.05
CA PRO A 41 -10.15 -2.34 -1.35
C PRO A 41 -11.24 -2.40 -0.27
N ILE A 42 -10.87 -2.10 0.97
CA ILE A 42 -11.80 -2.03 2.11
C ILE A 42 -12.65 -0.75 2.09
N ARG A 43 -12.16 0.30 1.43
CA ARG A 43 -12.86 1.58 1.30
C ARG A 43 -12.46 2.30 0.01
N ARG A 44 -13.39 3.08 -0.53
CA ARG A 44 -13.14 4.06 -1.60
C ARG A 44 -13.80 5.39 -1.24
N LYS A 45 -13.07 6.48 -1.40
CA LYS A 45 -13.56 7.84 -1.14
C LYS A 45 -12.73 8.83 -1.95
N ASP A 46 -13.39 9.77 -2.63
CA ASP A 46 -12.76 10.88 -3.37
C ASP A 46 -11.64 10.45 -4.33
N GLY A 47 -11.82 9.31 -5.03
CA GLY A 47 -10.83 8.79 -5.97
C GLY A 47 -9.66 8.01 -5.32
N ALA A 48 -9.61 7.93 -4.00
CA ALA A 48 -8.63 7.14 -3.28
C ALA A 48 -9.16 5.76 -2.86
N TRP A 49 -8.23 4.82 -2.69
CA TRP A 49 -8.46 3.45 -2.28
C TRP A 49 -7.74 3.16 -0.97
N TRP A 50 -8.44 2.48 -0.07
CA TRP A 50 -7.87 1.87 1.12
C TRP A 50 -7.82 0.37 0.94
N PHE A 51 -6.68 -0.22 1.25
CA PHE A 51 -6.48 -1.66 1.28
C PHE A 51 -6.00 -2.07 2.66
N GLN A 52 -6.41 -3.24 3.10
CA GLN A 52 -5.84 -3.90 4.26
C GLN A 52 -5.06 -5.10 3.75
N ILE A 53 -3.75 -5.08 3.93
CA ILE A 53 -2.85 -6.13 3.46
C ILE A 53 -1.99 -6.63 4.61
N PRO A 54 -1.69 -7.93 4.69
CA PRO A 54 -0.72 -8.42 5.66
C PRO A 54 0.64 -7.77 5.44
N VAL A 55 1.33 -7.41 6.52
CA VAL A 55 2.66 -6.75 6.44
C VAL A 55 3.63 -7.64 5.67
N HIS A 56 3.58 -8.96 5.87
CA HIS A 56 4.41 -9.93 5.13
C HIS A 56 4.13 -9.95 3.61
N ALA A 57 2.93 -9.57 3.19
CA ALA A 57 2.50 -9.60 1.79
C ALA A 57 2.83 -8.29 1.07
N MET A 58 3.17 -7.25 1.84
CA MET A 58 3.73 -6.01 1.38
C MET A 58 5.23 -6.16 1.09
N SER A 59 5.60 -7.16 0.29
CA SER A 59 6.87 -7.11 -0.44
C SER A 59 6.73 -6.12 -1.59
N ILE A 60 6.45 -4.85 -1.27
CA ILE A 60 6.65 -3.75 -2.22
C ILE A 60 8.16 -3.73 -2.44
N ALA A 61 8.59 -3.90 -3.68
CA ALA A 61 10.00 -3.95 -4.08
C ALA A 61 10.73 -2.59 -3.90
N GLY A 62 10.65 -1.99 -2.71
CA GLY A 62 11.72 -1.16 -2.16
C GLY A 62 12.58 -2.10 -1.30
N GLU A 63 13.90 -1.93 -1.37
CA GLU A 63 14.90 -2.82 -0.75
C GLU A 63 14.40 -3.55 0.50
N LYS A 64 14.42 -4.89 0.45
CA LYS A 64 14.39 -5.69 1.67
C LYS A 64 15.59 -5.27 2.50
N GLN A 65 15.40 -4.38 3.47
CA GLN A 65 16.31 -4.27 4.59
C GLN A 65 16.20 -5.58 5.35
N THR A 66 17.03 -6.53 4.93
CA THR A 66 17.32 -7.73 5.67
C THR A 66 18.03 -7.26 6.93
N THR A 67 17.31 -7.15 8.03
CA THR A 67 17.92 -6.97 9.35
C THR A 67 18.71 -8.24 9.66
N THR A 68 19.98 -8.26 9.29
CA THR A 68 20.95 -9.21 9.83
C THR A 68 21.19 -8.81 11.28
N ILE A 69 20.54 -9.52 12.20
CA ILE A 69 20.90 -9.47 13.62
C ILE A 69 22.17 -10.32 13.72
N CYS A 70 23.29 -9.66 14.04
CA CYS A 70 24.59 -10.28 14.31
C CYS A 70 24.59 -11.11 15.58
#